data_AF-X1G761-F1
#
_entry.id   AF-X1G761-F1
#
_cell.length_a   1.000
_cell.length_b   1.000
_cell.length_c   1.000
_cell.angle_alpha   90.00
_cell.angle_beta   90.00
_cell.angle_gamma   90.00
#
_symmetry.space_group_name_H-M   'P 1'
#
loop_
_entity.id
_entity.type
_entity.pdbx_description
1 polymer ?
#
loop_
_entity_poly.entity_id
_entity_poly.type
_entity_poly.pdbx_seq_one_letter_code
_entity_poly.pdbx_strand_id
1 'polypeptide(L)' 'MSEPSKVRCLNCLDRFQVQPNVKEAMCPRCKIKYRISWPWPGQPKVRGLAK' A
#
# COMPACT_ATOMS: atom_id res chain seq x y z
N MET A 1 -14.83 -3.37 -12.74
CA MET A 1 -13.36 -3.30 -12.94
C MET A 1 -12.78 -2.59 -11.73
N SER A 2 -12.07 -3.29 -10.84
CA SER A 2 -11.51 -2.70 -9.63
C SER A 2 -10.23 -1.96 -9.99
N GLU A 3 -10.26 -0.63 -9.98
CA GLU A 3 -9.10 0.19 -10.32
C GLU A 3 -7.89 -0.13 -9.41
N PRO A 4 -6.68 -0.18 -9.99
CA PRO A 4 -5.48 -0.49 -9.26
C PRO A 4 -5.17 0.61 -8.25
N SER A 5 -5.39 0.26 -7.00
CA SER A 5 -5.17 1.10 -5.84
C SER A 5 -3.66 1.27 -5.62
N LYS A 6 -3.13 2.47 -5.91
CA LYS A 6 -1.70 2.80 -5.78
C LYS A 6 -1.44 3.47 -4.44
N VAL A 7 -0.43 3.02 -3.70
CA VAL A 7 0.03 3.68 -2.48
C VAL A 7 1.43 4.23 -2.66
N ARG A 8 1.70 5.35 -1.98
CA ARG A 8 3.03 5.93 -1.93
C ARG A 8 3.82 5.33 -0.77
N CYS A 9 5.00 4.81 -1.08
CA CYS A 9 6.02 4.42 -0.12
C CYS A 9 6.49 5.64 0.67
N LEU A 10 6.46 5.60 2.01
CA LEU A 10 6.95 6.72 2.84
C LEU A 10 8.48 6.80 2.91
N ASN A 11 9.19 5.69 2.65
CA ASN A 11 10.65 5.65 2.67
C ASN A 11 11.29 6.08 1.35
N CYS A 12 10.73 5.60 0.24
CA CYS A 12 11.30 5.69 -1.09
C CYS A 12 10.52 6.62 -2.02
N LEU A 13 9.38 7.16 -1.55
CA LEU A 13 8.47 8.07 -2.26
C LEU A 13 7.86 7.53 -3.56
N ASP A 14 8.24 6.31 -3.95
CA ASP A 14 7.75 5.58 -5.10
C ASP A 14 6.30 5.12 -4.90
N ARG A 15 5.54 5.02 -5.99
CA ARG A 15 4.14 4.61 -5.96
C ARG A 15 4.05 3.18 -6.48
N PHE A 16 3.62 2.27 -5.61
CA PHE A 16 3.44 0.87 -5.99
C PHE A 16 1.99 0.46 -5.85
N GLN A 17 1.63 -0.55 -6.64
CA GLN A 17 0.28 -1.06 -6.71
C GLN A 17 0.03 -2.05 -5.59
N VAL A 18 -1.10 -1.91 -4.91
CA VAL A 18 -1.52 -2.86 -3.87
C VAL A 18 -2.82 -3.51 -4.30
N GLN A 19 -2.93 -4.81 -4.04
CA GLN A 19 -4.17 -5.53 -4.31
C GLN A 19 -5.28 -5.00 -3.38
N PRO A 20 -6.51 -4.88 -3.86
CA PRO A 20 -7.63 -4.45 -3.04
C PRO A 20 -7.80 -5.38 -1.83
N ASN A 21 -8.13 -4.79 -0.67
CA ASN A 21 -8.35 -5.49 0.61
C ASN A 21 -7.13 -6.14 1.26
N VAL A 22 -5.91 -5.91 0.77
CA VAL A 22 -4.70 -6.40 1.46
C VAL A 22 -4.43 -5.57 2.71
N LYS A 23 -4.15 -6.24 3.83
CA LYS A 23 -3.78 -5.56 5.09
C LYS A 23 -2.30 -5.18 5.13
N GLU A 24 -1.49 -5.82 4.30
CA GLU A 24 -0.05 -5.64 4.27
C GLU A 24 0.41 -5.60 2.82
N ALA A 25 1.34 -4.70 2.52
CA ALA A 25 1.94 -4.62 1.21
C ALA A 25 3.42 -4.27 1.33
N MET A 26 4.25 -4.98 0.58
CA MET A 26 5.68 -4.74 0.53
C MET A 26 5.99 -3.83 -0.65
N CYS A 27 6.76 -2.77 -0.40
CA CYS A 27 7.27 -1.97 -1.50
C CYS A 27 8.31 -2.77 -2.29
N PRO A 28 8.16 -2.94 -3.62
CA PRO A 28 9.12 -3.70 -4.42
C PRO A 28 10.49 -3.03 -4.55
N ARG A 29 10.58 -1.71 -4.29
CA ARG A 29 11.83 -0.94 -4.39
C ARG A 29 12.68 -1.04 -3.13
N CYS A 30 12.13 -0.67 -1.97
CA CYS A 30 12.87 -0.66 -0.71
C CYS A 30 12.65 -1.91 0.15
N LYS A 31 11.79 -2.85 -0.28
CA LYS A 31 11.43 -4.08 0.45
C LYS A 31 10.81 -3.84 1.83
N ILE A 32 10.39 -2.62 2.13
CA ILE A 32 9.70 -2.30 3.38
C ILE A 32 8.25 -2.79 3.29
N LYS A 33 7.83 -3.55 4.30
CA LYS A 33 6.42 -3.92 4.48
C LYS A 33 5.68 -2.81 5.20
N TYR A 34 4.57 -2.39 4.61
CA TYR A 34 3.64 -1.43 5.17
C TYR A 34 2.33 -2.12 5.48
N ARG A 35 1.68 -1.69 6.56
CA ARG A 35 0.27 -1.99 6.80
C ARG A 35 -0.59 -1.06 5.96
N ILE A 36 -1.43 -1.65 5.13
CA ILE A 36 -2.40 -0.93 4.32
C ILE A 36 -3.77 -1.03 5.00
N SER A 37 -4.41 0.10 5.17
CA SER A 37 -5.79 0.21 5.65
C SER A 37 -6.68 0.72 4.52
N TRP A 38 -7.90 0.21 4.47
CA TRP A 38 -8.86 0.50 3.42
C TRP A 38 -10.10 1.14 4.05
N PRO A 39 -10.07 2.45 4.36
CA PRO A 39 -11.26 3.13 4.85
C PRO A 39 -12.38 3.16 3.81
N TRP A 40 -12.03 3.17 2.51
CA TRP A 40 -12.95 3.09 1.38
C TRP A 40 -12.43 2.10 0.33
N PRO A 41 -13.31 1.37 -0.37
CA PRO A 41 -12.93 0.51 -1.48
C PRO A 41 -12.27 1.35 -2.58
N GLY A 42 -11.01 1.05 -2.92
CA GLY A 42 -10.22 1.80 -3.90
C GLY A 42 -9.33 2.92 -3.35
N GLN A 43 -9.42 3.24 -2.05
CA GLN A 43 -8.55 4.22 -1.39
C GLN A 43 -7.67 3.56 -0.33
N PRO A 44 -6.57 2.90 -0.72
CA PRO A 44 -5.63 2.37 0.25
C PRO A 44 -4.87 3.50 0.93
N LYS A 45 -4.70 3.39 2.26
CA LYS A 45 -3.83 4.27 3.03
C LYS A 45 -2.78 3.46 3.77
N VAL A 46 -1.54 3.97 3.77
CA VAL A 46 -0.47 3.41 4.60
C VAL A 46 -0.77 3.79 6.06
N ARG A 47 -0.99 2.80 6.92
CA ARG A 47 -1.22 2.99 8.36
C ARG A 47 0.07 3.05 9.16
N GLY A 48 1.13 2.41 8.65
CA GLY A 48 2.42 2.30 9.33
C GLY A 48 3.25 1.15 8.76
N LEU A 49 4.38 0.88 9.39
CA LEU A 49 5.23 -0.27 9.05
C LEU A 49 4.56 -1.56 9.56
N ALA A 50 4.53 -2.59 8.72
CA ALA A 50 4.22 -3.93 9.19
C ALA A 50 5.49 -4.46 9.86
N LYS A 51 5.43 -4.60 11.18
CA LYS A 51 6.52 -5.15 12.01
C LYS A 51 6.66 -6.64 11.79
#